data_AF-A0A9D5N084-F1
#
_entry.id   AF-A0A9D5N084-F1
#
_cell.length_a   1.000
_cell.length_b   1.000
_cell.length_c   1.000
_cell.angle_alpha   90.00
_cell.angle_beta   90.00
_cell.angle_gamma   90.00
#
_symmetry.space_group_name_H-M   'P 1'
#
loop_
_entity.id
_entity.type
_entity.pdbx_description
1 polymer ?
#
loop_
_entity_poly.entity_id
_entity_poly.type
_entity_poly.pdbx_seq_one_letter_code
_entity_poly.pdbx_strand_id
1 'polypeptide(L)'
;MVKTVKRLLCFILMFRIIIGLCPLIAGAETTKYVYKLENLPENTWVTVKYFPIEYNSDSTSYIYKLYRITVPAGGYVNIQLQYSGSDFSIGAYKSIKKDRAIENNRSIMRENLYNREKNLYWTIRDGTYYLYPMLATVNQVKLKWTFVKCSNTVTNYCMSRAKTLPQAKKSFVFFDYGTDEADRWFKVNLLENKRLSIYGSHIGSLYVFKPNGKNVRTDHVIDYTENGPRAIYRTGTLPKGHYYIRIDGCREMNLDSDEGWRTPLSRVAYIYWR
;
A
#
# COMPACT_ATOMS: atom_id res chain seq x y z
N MET A 1 24.84 78.84 8.65
CA MET A 1 23.53 78.18 8.43
C MET A 1 23.59 77.03 7.42
N VAL A 2 24.10 77.25 6.19
CA VAL A 2 24.14 76.22 5.12
C VAL A 2 24.93 74.95 5.48
N LYS A 3 26.04 75.06 6.24
CA LYS A 3 26.85 73.91 6.69
C LYS A 3 26.11 72.99 7.67
N THR A 4 25.28 73.56 8.55
CA THR A 4 24.53 72.82 9.57
C THR A 4 23.39 72.02 8.94
N VAL A 5 22.70 72.61 7.95
CA VAL A 5 21.61 71.95 7.20
C VAL A 5 22.14 70.77 6.38
N LYS A 6 23.29 70.91 5.72
CA LYS A 6 23.92 69.79 4.98
C LYS A 6 24.29 68.61 5.89
N ARG A 7 24.80 68.89 7.09
CA ARG A 7 25.12 67.84 8.09
C ARG A 7 23.87 67.13 8.60
N LEU A 8 22.78 67.86 8.83
CA LEU A 8 21.51 67.29 9.24
C LEU A 8 20.91 66.39 8.15
N LEU A 9 20.97 66.82 6.89
CA LEU A 9 20.51 66.03 5.74
C LEU A 9 21.32 64.73 5.57
N CYS A 10 22.64 64.78 5.73
CA CYS A 10 23.48 63.58 5.75
C CYS A 10 23.12 62.64 6.90
N PHE A 11 22.79 63.18 8.09
CA PHE A 11 22.35 62.37 9.22
C PHE A 11 21.02 61.67 8.93
N ILE A 12 20.04 62.36 8.36
CA ILE A 12 18.74 61.79 7.98
C ILE A 12 18.91 60.72 6.89
N LEU A 13 19.79 60.95 5.91
CA LEU A 13 20.10 59.97 4.87
C LEU A 13 20.79 58.73 5.43
N MET A 14 21.79 58.90 6.31
CA MET A 14 22.41 57.76 6.99
C MET A 14 21.42 57.02 7.89
N PHE A 15 20.53 57.73 8.59
CA PHE A 15 19.50 57.11 9.42
C PHE A 15 18.50 56.30 8.57
N ARG A 16 18.13 56.79 7.38
CA ARG A 16 17.30 56.02 6.43
C ARG A 16 18.01 54.83 5.81
N ILE A 17 19.32 54.93 5.55
CA ILE A 17 20.12 53.80 5.08
C ILE A 17 20.24 52.74 6.19
N ILE A 18 20.44 53.15 7.45
CA ILE A 18 20.51 52.25 8.61
C ILE A 18 19.15 51.57 8.85
N ILE A 19 18.02 52.30 8.75
CA ILE A 19 16.68 51.72 8.86
C ILE A 19 16.35 50.80 7.67
N GLY A 20 16.77 51.17 6.46
CA GLY A 20 16.60 50.33 5.25
C GLY A 20 17.48 49.08 5.23
N LEU A 21 18.54 49.06 6.05
CA LEU A 21 19.43 47.91 6.27
C LEU A 21 19.08 47.11 7.52
N CYS A 22 18.11 47.54 8.35
CA CYS A 22 17.49 46.63 9.31
C CYS A 22 16.79 45.55 8.48
N PRO A 23 17.26 44.29 8.48
CA PRO A 23 16.49 43.23 7.87
C PRO A 23 15.13 43.28 8.54
N LEU A 24 14.07 43.53 7.76
CA LEU A 24 12.74 43.09 8.16
C LEU A 24 12.92 41.60 8.42
N ILE A 25 13.06 41.23 9.69
CA ILE A 25 12.98 39.85 10.13
C ILE A 25 11.53 39.50 9.83
N ALA A 26 11.28 39.08 8.58
CA ALA A 26 10.10 38.31 8.26
C ALA A 26 10.17 37.16 9.27
N GLY A 27 9.29 37.19 10.27
CA GLY A 27 9.20 36.12 11.26
C GLY A 27 9.04 34.85 10.45
N ALA A 28 10.05 33.98 10.49
CA ALA A 28 9.99 32.71 9.78
C ALA A 28 8.75 32.00 10.32
N GLU A 29 7.74 31.81 9.47
CA GLU A 29 6.52 31.13 9.88
C GLU A 29 6.92 29.76 10.42
N THR A 30 6.74 29.55 11.71
CA THR A 30 7.18 28.31 12.34
C THR A 30 6.20 27.21 11.97
N THR A 31 6.59 26.37 11.02
CA THR A 31 5.81 25.18 10.65
C THR A 31 6.02 24.10 11.70
N LYS A 32 4.94 23.63 12.31
CA LYS A 32 4.96 22.57 13.32
C LYS A 32 4.22 21.33 12.83
N TYR A 33 4.82 20.16 13.03
CA TYR A 33 4.21 18.88 12.71
C TYR A 33 3.87 18.11 13.99
N VAL A 34 2.59 17.82 14.19
CA VAL A 34 2.09 17.16 15.40
C VAL A 34 1.51 15.79 15.04
N TYR A 35 1.97 14.76 15.74
CA TYR A 35 1.53 13.39 15.55
C TYR A 35 0.64 12.93 16.69
N LYS A 36 -0.63 12.62 16.40
CA LYS A 36 -1.54 11.97 17.33
C LYS A 36 -1.57 10.47 17.02
N LEU A 37 -1.00 9.66 17.91
CA LEU A 37 -1.02 8.21 17.79
C LEU A 37 -2.25 7.63 18.50
N GLU A 38 -2.97 6.73 17.86
CA GLU A 38 -4.01 5.89 18.48
C GLU A 38 -3.66 4.41 18.29
N ASN A 39 -3.89 3.60 19.31
CA ASN A 39 -3.84 2.16 19.14
C ASN A 39 -5.05 1.70 18.35
N LEU A 40 -4.81 0.83 17.38
CA LEU A 40 -5.87 0.18 16.63
C LEU A 40 -5.89 -1.31 17.01
N PRO A 41 -6.82 -1.74 17.89
CA PRO A 41 -6.94 -3.14 18.27
C PRO A 41 -7.26 -4.02 17.06
N GLU A 42 -6.70 -5.23 17.04
CA GLU A 42 -7.02 -6.20 16.00
C GLU A 42 -8.51 -6.54 16.00
N ASN A 43 -9.07 -6.75 14.80
CA ASN A 43 -10.44 -7.15 14.54
C ASN A 43 -11.51 -6.20 15.13
N THR A 44 -11.15 -4.93 15.36
CA THR A 44 -12.08 -3.90 15.85
C THR A 44 -12.33 -2.83 14.79
N TRP A 45 -13.60 -2.47 14.56
CA TRP A 45 -13.96 -1.35 13.69
C TRP A 45 -13.67 -0.02 14.40
N VAL A 46 -12.90 0.84 13.74
CA VAL A 46 -12.61 2.20 14.20
C VAL A 46 -12.99 3.19 13.11
N THR A 47 -13.72 4.24 13.49
CA THR A 47 -14.00 5.35 12.58
C THR A 47 -12.76 6.22 12.44
N VAL A 48 -12.29 6.39 11.20
CA VAL A 48 -11.16 7.26 10.87
C VAL A 48 -11.53 8.70 11.20
N LYS A 49 -10.76 9.31 12.10
CA LYS A 49 -10.79 10.74 12.37
C LYS A 49 -9.81 11.47 11.45
N TYR A 50 -10.34 12.44 10.71
CA TYR A 50 -9.53 13.45 10.01
C TYR A 50 -9.32 14.65 10.94
N PHE A 51 -8.11 15.22 10.93
CA PHE A 51 -7.80 16.47 11.64
C PHE A 51 -7.41 17.53 10.61
N PRO A 52 -8.05 18.70 10.61
CA PRO A 52 -7.70 19.78 9.70
C PRO A 52 -6.34 20.40 10.06
N ILE A 53 -5.80 21.18 9.11
CA ILE A 53 -4.65 22.06 9.34
C ILE A 53 -5.09 23.20 10.26
N GLU A 54 -4.34 23.45 11.33
CA GLU A 54 -4.58 24.57 12.25
C GLU A 54 -3.68 25.75 11.85
N TYR A 55 -4.30 26.88 11.54
CA TYR A 55 -3.61 28.12 11.19
C TYR A 55 -3.73 29.12 12.35
N ASN A 56 -2.60 29.63 12.83
CA ASN A 56 -2.53 30.77 13.74
C ASN A 56 -1.63 31.86 13.12
N SER A 57 -1.75 33.10 13.60
CA SER A 57 -1.03 34.27 13.06
C SER A 57 0.49 34.10 12.92
N ASP A 58 1.09 33.27 13.77
CA ASP A 58 2.55 33.14 13.89
C ASP A 58 3.08 31.72 13.61
N SER A 59 2.19 30.77 13.32
CA SER A 59 2.56 29.37 13.07
C SER A 59 1.47 28.59 12.32
N THR A 60 1.89 27.73 11.40
CA THR A 60 1.03 26.70 10.81
C THR A 60 1.32 25.34 11.46
N SER A 61 0.29 24.69 12.00
CA SER A 61 0.37 23.37 12.61
C SER A 61 -0.34 22.30 11.77
N TYR A 62 0.43 21.31 11.31
CA TYR A 62 -0.08 20.13 10.62
C TYR A 62 -0.28 19.00 11.62
N ILE A 63 -1.53 18.59 11.84
CA ILE A 63 -1.89 17.51 12.77
C ILE A 63 -2.14 16.23 12.00
N TYR A 64 -1.29 15.23 12.17
CA TYR A 64 -1.45 13.91 11.60
C TYR A 64 -2.03 12.93 12.61
N LYS A 65 -3.10 12.22 12.23
CA LYS A 65 -3.64 11.11 13.02
C LYS A 65 -3.17 9.78 12.46
N LEU A 66 -2.53 8.98 13.30
CA LEU A 66 -1.94 7.71 12.91
C LEU A 66 -2.49 6.59 13.78
N TYR A 67 -2.76 5.45 13.16
CA TYR A 67 -3.25 4.26 13.83
C TYR A 67 -2.13 3.25 13.94
N ARG A 68 -1.71 2.96 15.17
CA ARG A 68 -0.66 2.00 15.48
C ARG A 68 -1.24 0.58 15.47
N ILE A 69 -0.65 -0.28 14.65
CA ILE A 69 -0.86 -1.74 14.66
C ILE A 69 0.44 -2.42 15.07
N THR A 70 0.33 -3.55 15.77
CA THR A 70 1.47 -4.40 16.12
C THR A 70 1.25 -5.77 15.52
N VAL A 71 2.10 -6.14 14.58
CA VAL A 71 2.06 -7.43 13.90
C VAL A 71 2.96 -8.40 14.69
N PRO A 72 2.41 -9.52 15.20
CA PRO A 72 3.13 -10.37 16.15
C PRO A 72 4.11 -11.37 15.50
N ALA A 73 3.97 -11.64 14.20
CA ALA A 73 4.79 -12.61 13.46
C ALA A 73 4.77 -12.28 11.96
N GLY A 74 5.60 -12.97 11.17
CA GLY A 74 5.46 -12.96 9.71
C GLY A 74 4.07 -13.47 9.26
N GLY A 75 3.46 -12.76 8.33
CA GLY A 75 2.14 -13.10 7.81
C GLY A 75 1.59 -12.01 6.90
N TYR A 76 0.26 -11.92 6.83
CA TYR A 76 -0.39 -10.80 6.18
C TYR A 76 -1.43 -10.12 7.06
N VAL A 77 -1.58 -8.83 6.82
CA VAL A 77 -2.63 -7.98 7.36
C VAL A 77 -3.71 -7.83 6.29
N ASN A 78 -4.97 -7.98 6.67
CA ASN A 78 -6.10 -7.55 5.87
C ASN A 78 -6.73 -6.31 6.51
N ILE A 79 -6.70 -5.18 5.80
CA ILE A 79 -7.41 -3.97 6.18
C ILE A 79 -8.74 -3.93 5.45
N GLN A 80 -9.79 -4.07 6.25
CA GLN A 80 -11.17 -3.95 5.81
C GLN A 80 -11.62 -2.50 5.94
N LEU A 81 -12.31 -2.01 4.93
CA LEU A 81 -12.75 -0.63 4.83
C LEU A 81 -14.26 -0.58 4.57
N GLN A 82 -14.93 0.31 5.29
CA GLN A 82 -16.29 0.75 5.01
C GLN A 82 -16.25 2.24 4.78
N TYR A 83 -16.58 2.69 3.58
CA TYR A 83 -16.62 4.10 3.26
C TYR A 83 -17.72 4.41 2.25
N SER A 84 -18.28 5.61 2.35
CA SER A 84 -19.13 6.23 1.34
C SER A 84 -18.36 7.41 0.74
N GLY A 85 -18.16 7.44 -0.57
CA GLY A 85 -17.38 8.48 -1.25
C GLY A 85 -16.46 7.92 -2.34
N SER A 86 -15.83 8.81 -3.12
CA SER A 86 -15.02 8.46 -4.29
C SER A 86 -13.55 8.18 -3.98
N ASP A 87 -12.96 8.83 -2.96
CA ASP A 87 -11.51 8.86 -2.80
C ASP A 87 -11.08 8.56 -1.36
N PHE A 88 -10.45 7.39 -1.16
CA PHE A 88 -9.75 7.06 0.07
C PHE A 88 -8.33 6.60 -0.22
N SER A 89 -7.36 7.13 0.52
CA SER A 89 -5.97 6.66 0.45
C SER A 89 -5.45 6.35 1.83
N ILE A 90 -4.71 5.25 1.94
CA ILE A 90 -4.05 4.82 3.18
C ILE A 90 -2.60 4.48 2.89
N GLY A 91 -1.71 5.01 3.73
CA GLY A 91 -0.30 4.67 3.76
C GLY A 91 0.05 3.90 5.03
N ALA A 92 0.98 2.95 4.93
CA ALA A 92 1.59 2.30 6.07
C ALA A 92 3.05 2.75 6.23
N TYR A 93 3.49 2.97 7.46
CA TYR A 93 4.81 3.46 7.80
C TYR A 93 5.43 2.59 8.91
N LYS A 94 6.71 2.25 8.76
CA LYS A 94 7.47 1.53 9.81
C LYS A 94 8.04 2.48 10.88
N SER A 95 8.33 3.72 10.49
CA SER A 95 8.87 4.75 11.37
C SER A 95 8.33 6.13 10.99
N ILE A 96 8.14 6.99 11.98
CA ILE A 96 7.73 8.39 11.80
C ILE A 96 8.84 9.28 12.32
N LYS A 97 9.28 10.27 11.53
CA LYS A 97 10.26 11.26 11.97
C LYS A 97 9.55 12.40 12.68
N LYS A 98 9.98 12.74 13.89
CA LYS A 98 9.48 13.90 14.62
C LYS A 98 9.76 15.19 13.84
N ASP A 99 8.87 16.17 13.98
CA ASP A 99 9.04 17.53 13.46
C ASP A 99 9.22 17.64 11.94
N ARG A 100 8.70 16.67 11.19
CA ARG A 100 8.67 16.69 9.72
C ARG A 100 7.28 16.34 9.21
N ALA A 101 6.97 16.70 7.97
CA ALA A 101 5.77 16.22 7.30
C ALA A 101 5.82 14.69 7.12
N ILE A 102 4.64 14.06 7.07
CA ILE A 102 4.54 12.70 6.56
C ILE A 102 4.80 12.75 5.05
N GLU A 103 5.94 12.20 4.63
CA GLU A 103 6.31 12.14 3.23
C GLU A 103 5.67 10.91 2.58
N ASN A 104 4.96 11.11 1.45
CA ASN A 104 4.22 10.05 0.77
C ASN A 104 5.14 8.95 0.21
N ASN A 105 6.34 9.32 -0.24
CA ASN A 105 7.36 8.41 -0.78
C ASN A 105 8.06 7.56 0.30
N ARG A 106 7.83 7.81 1.58
CA ARG A 106 8.39 7.02 2.69
C ARG A 106 7.44 5.97 3.26
N SER A 107 6.27 5.83 2.66
CA SER A 107 5.36 4.75 3.02
C SER A 107 5.95 3.43 2.55
N ILE A 108 5.93 2.41 3.42
CA ILE A 108 6.27 1.03 3.02
C ILE A 108 5.19 0.43 2.12
N MET A 109 4.01 1.07 2.10
CA MET A 109 2.92 0.74 1.22
C MET A 109 1.94 1.90 1.15
N ARG A 110 1.38 2.14 -0.04
CA ARG A 110 0.33 3.12 -0.28
C ARG A 110 -0.70 2.54 -1.24
N GLU A 111 -1.96 2.66 -0.86
CA GLU A 111 -3.08 2.29 -1.73
C GLU A 111 -3.98 3.50 -1.95
N ASN A 112 -4.35 3.72 -3.21
CA ASN A 112 -5.37 4.71 -3.59
C ASN A 112 -6.60 3.95 -4.04
N LEU A 113 -7.68 4.05 -3.29
CA LEU A 113 -8.90 3.29 -3.52
C LEU A 113 -9.89 4.10 -4.33
N TYR A 114 -9.83 3.92 -5.65
CA TYR A 114 -10.76 4.53 -6.60
C TYR A 114 -11.98 3.64 -6.91
N ASN A 115 -11.99 2.37 -6.50
CA ASN A 115 -12.93 1.34 -7.03
C ASN A 115 -13.73 0.55 -5.97
N ARG A 116 -14.15 1.19 -4.87
CA ARG A 116 -14.96 0.55 -3.80
C ARG A 116 -14.31 -0.69 -3.17
N GLU A 117 -13.00 -0.89 -3.33
CA GLU A 117 -12.31 -2.04 -2.77
C GLU A 117 -12.35 -1.99 -1.24
N LYS A 118 -12.98 -3.01 -0.63
CA LYS A 118 -13.25 -3.04 0.82
C LYS A 118 -12.21 -3.82 1.61
N ASN A 119 -11.22 -4.41 0.97
CA ASN A 119 -10.20 -5.23 1.62
C ASN A 119 -8.85 -4.99 0.95
N LEU A 120 -7.86 -4.60 1.74
CA LEU A 120 -6.49 -4.42 1.32
C LEU A 120 -5.62 -5.47 2.00
N TYR A 121 -4.77 -6.17 1.26
CA TYR A 121 -4.00 -7.29 1.78
C TYR A 121 -2.50 -7.03 1.69
N TRP A 122 -1.81 -7.04 2.83
CA TRP A 122 -0.39 -6.68 2.91
C TRP A 122 0.38 -7.75 3.66
N THR A 123 1.35 -8.37 3.01
CA THR A 123 2.34 -9.20 3.71
C THR A 123 3.35 -8.32 4.38
N ILE A 124 3.61 -8.58 5.66
CA ILE A 124 4.45 -7.74 6.48
C ILE A 124 5.12 -8.59 7.57
N ARG A 125 6.36 -8.25 7.91
CA ARG A 125 7.08 -8.90 9.02
C ARG A 125 6.52 -8.42 10.35
N ASP A 126 6.87 -9.12 11.41
CA ASP A 126 6.58 -8.69 12.77
C ASP A 126 7.13 -7.29 13.05
N GLY A 127 6.43 -6.56 13.92
CA GLY A 127 6.80 -5.21 14.29
C GLY A 127 5.60 -4.26 14.40
N THR A 128 5.92 -3.02 14.74
CA THR A 128 4.93 -1.95 14.88
C THR A 128 4.88 -1.11 13.61
N TYR A 129 3.67 -0.85 13.13
CA TYR A 129 3.40 -0.06 11.95
C TYR A 129 2.37 1.02 12.24
N TYR A 130 2.43 2.09 11.46
CA TYR A 130 1.58 3.26 11.61
C TYR A 130 0.80 3.49 10.33
N LEU A 131 -0.52 3.40 10.42
CA LEU A 131 -1.43 3.63 9.32
C LEU A 131 -1.83 5.10 9.29
N TYR A 132 -1.67 5.72 8.13
CA TYR A 132 -2.05 7.10 7.87
C TYR A 132 -3.11 7.18 6.77
N PRO A 133 -4.36 7.54 7.09
CA PRO A 133 -5.39 7.83 6.10
C PRO A 133 -5.15 9.24 5.54
N MET A 134 -4.78 9.33 4.26
CA MET A 134 -4.31 10.55 3.60
C MET A 134 -5.43 11.39 2.98
N LEU A 135 -6.51 10.74 2.56
CA LEU A 135 -7.66 11.37 1.92
C LEU A 135 -8.88 10.69 2.49
N ALA A 136 -9.56 11.32 3.43
CA ALA A 136 -10.84 10.83 3.94
C ALA A 136 -11.77 12.03 4.04
N THR A 137 -12.91 11.98 3.35
CA THR A 137 -14.03 12.82 3.73
C THR A 137 -14.44 12.44 5.15
N VAL A 138 -14.43 13.43 6.04
CA VAL A 138 -14.48 13.27 7.49
C VAL A 138 -15.70 12.44 7.92
N ASN A 139 -15.50 11.48 8.85
CA ASN A 139 -16.52 10.66 9.53
C ASN A 139 -17.23 9.55 8.74
N GLN A 140 -16.85 9.28 7.49
CA GLN A 140 -17.52 8.23 6.69
C GLN A 140 -16.69 6.95 6.52
N VAL A 141 -15.41 6.95 6.91
CA VAL A 141 -14.55 5.77 6.78
C VAL A 141 -14.45 5.05 8.11
N LYS A 142 -14.84 3.77 8.14
CA LYS A 142 -14.45 2.83 9.18
C LYS A 142 -13.39 1.89 8.63
N LEU A 143 -12.41 1.61 9.47
CA LEU A 143 -11.33 0.69 9.18
C LEU A 143 -11.33 -0.42 10.23
N LYS A 144 -11.02 -1.64 9.83
CA LYS A 144 -10.74 -2.77 10.71
C LYS A 144 -9.59 -3.54 10.13
N TRP A 145 -8.62 -3.93 10.95
CA TRP A 145 -7.54 -4.78 10.48
C TRP A 145 -7.62 -6.16 11.14
N THR A 146 -7.09 -7.16 10.44
CA THR A 146 -6.94 -8.53 10.95
C THR A 146 -5.58 -9.04 10.53
N PHE A 147 -4.94 -9.84 11.37
CA PHE A 147 -3.69 -10.50 11.06
C PHE A 147 -3.94 -11.99 10.83
N VAL A 148 -3.25 -12.52 9.83
CA VAL A 148 -3.21 -13.96 9.57
C VAL A 148 -1.76 -14.38 9.51
N LYS A 149 -1.36 -15.14 10.53
CA LYS A 149 -0.05 -15.78 10.58
C LYS A 149 0.11 -16.70 9.39
N CYS A 150 1.21 -16.54 8.66
CA CYS A 150 1.58 -17.46 7.59
C CYS A 150 2.74 -18.33 8.05
N SER A 151 2.77 -19.57 7.55
CA SER A 151 3.97 -20.38 7.67
C SER A 151 4.98 -19.89 6.64
N ASN A 152 6.23 -19.70 7.06
CA ASN A 152 7.33 -19.39 6.15
C ASN A 152 7.71 -20.62 5.30
N THR A 153 7.19 -21.82 5.61
CA THR A 153 7.49 -23.03 4.84
C THR A 153 6.55 -23.15 3.64
N VAL A 154 7.10 -22.95 2.45
CA VAL A 154 6.41 -23.26 1.19
C VAL A 154 6.51 -24.74 0.91
N THR A 155 5.37 -25.41 0.87
CA THR A 155 5.32 -26.85 0.58
C THR A 155 5.00 -27.15 -0.89
N ASN A 156 4.36 -26.21 -1.60
CA ASN A 156 3.89 -26.39 -2.97
C ASN A 156 4.76 -25.69 -4.03
N TYR A 157 6.08 -25.84 -3.90
CA TYR A 157 7.08 -25.16 -4.75
C TYR A 157 7.32 -25.84 -6.12
N CYS A 158 6.77 -27.04 -6.34
CA CYS A 158 6.90 -27.77 -7.60
C CYS A 158 5.62 -28.54 -7.95
N MET A 159 5.51 -28.96 -9.21
CA MET A 159 4.33 -29.66 -9.75
C MET A 159 3.94 -30.91 -8.95
N SER A 160 4.91 -31.72 -8.51
CA SER A 160 4.66 -32.94 -7.72
C SER A 160 4.16 -32.65 -6.31
N ARG A 161 4.38 -31.43 -5.79
CA ARG A 161 3.87 -30.96 -4.50
C ARG A 161 2.73 -29.96 -4.65
N ALA A 162 2.10 -29.90 -5.82
CA ALA A 162 1.03 -28.94 -6.08
C ALA A 162 -0.13 -29.09 -5.09
N LYS A 163 -0.56 -27.97 -4.51
CA LYS A 163 -1.69 -27.94 -3.57
C LYS A 163 -3.01 -28.02 -4.32
N THR A 164 -3.93 -28.90 -3.90
CA THR A 164 -5.27 -28.94 -4.50
C THR A 164 -5.99 -27.60 -4.30
N LEU A 165 -6.46 -27.00 -5.39
CA LEU A 165 -7.25 -25.77 -5.41
C LEU A 165 -8.71 -26.11 -5.69
N PRO A 166 -9.61 -25.99 -4.69
CA PRO A 166 -11.03 -26.29 -4.87
C PRO A 166 -11.71 -25.32 -5.85
N GLN A 167 -12.67 -25.82 -6.62
CA GLN A 167 -13.44 -24.99 -7.56
C GLN A 167 -14.20 -23.88 -6.82
N ALA A 168 -14.22 -22.68 -7.40
CA ALA A 168 -14.88 -21.49 -6.90
C ALA A 168 -14.47 -21.01 -5.49
N LYS A 169 -13.46 -21.62 -4.85
CA LYS A 169 -12.96 -21.20 -3.53
C LYS A 169 -11.68 -20.39 -3.67
N LYS A 170 -11.67 -19.19 -3.10
CA LYS A 170 -10.48 -18.35 -3.01
C LYS A 170 -9.41 -19.05 -2.16
N SER A 171 -8.22 -19.19 -2.72
CA SER A 171 -7.01 -19.51 -1.98
C SER A 171 -6.08 -18.31 -2.00
N PHE A 172 -5.62 -17.90 -0.82
CA PHE A 172 -4.64 -16.83 -0.69
C PHE A 172 -3.23 -17.42 -0.81
N VAL A 173 -2.38 -16.65 -1.48
CA VAL A 173 -1.01 -17.00 -1.80
C VAL A 173 -0.13 -15.85 -1.35
N PHE A 174 0.83 -16.16 -0.50
CA PHE A 174 1.71 -15.19 0.13
C PHE A 174 3.08 -15.35 -0.48
N PHE A 175 3.68 -14.24 -0.90
CA PHE A 175 5.08 -14.19 -1.30
C PHE A 175 5.79 -13.26 -0.32
N ASP A 176 6.63 -13.83 0.54
CA ASP A 176 7.43 -13.06 1.49
C ASP A 176 8.77 -12.69 0.86
N TYR A 177 9.02 -11.39 0.72
CA TYR A 177 10.21 -10.87 0.07
C TYR A 177 11.47 -11.10 0.93
N GLY A 178 12.53 -11.58 0.29
CA GLY A 178 13.83 -11.87 0.92
C GLY A 178 13.92 -13.23 1.63
N THR A 179 12.86 -14.04 1.64
CA THR A 179 12.87 -15.41 2.19
C THR A 179 12.27 -16.43 1.22
N ASP A 180 11.44 -15.99 0.26
CA ASP A 180 10.59 -16.90 -0.49
C ASP A 180 10.30 -16.43 -1.93
N GLU A 181 11.16 -16.86 -2.85
CA GLU A 181 11.07 -16.61 -4.28
C GLU A 181 10.44 -17.79 -5.05
N ALA A 182 9.94 -18.80 -4.35
CA ALA A 182 9.52 -20.04 -4.99
C ALA A 182 8.20 -19.86 -5.76
N ASP A 183 8.11 -20.50 -6.94
CA ASP A 183 6.85 -20.60 -7.66
C ASP A 183 5.80 -21.34 -6.83
N ARG A 184 4.52 -21.06 -7.08
CA ARG A 184 3.40 -21.69 -6.37
C ARG A 184 2.61 -22.57 -7.29
N TRP A 185 2.59 -23.85 -6.97
CA TRP A 185 1.92 -24.86 -7.76
C TRP A 185 0.60 -25.27 -7.13
N PHE A 186 -0.45 -25.30 -7.94
CA PHE A 186 -1.78 -25.74 -7.58
C PHE A 186 -2.25 -26.84 -8.52
N LYS A 187 -3.06 -27.77 -8.01
CA LYS A 187 -3.71 -28.81 -8.79
C LYS A 187 -5.21 -28.55 -8.84
N VAL A 188 -5.79 -28.58 -10.03
CA VAL A 188 -7.23 -28.48 -10.27
C VAL A 188 -7.73 -29.74 -10.94
N ASN A 189 -8.98 -30.14 -10.63
CA ASN A 189 -9.62 -31.30 -11.21
C ASN A 189 -10.86 -30.86 -11.97
N LEU A 190 -10.87 -31.03 -13.29
CA LEU A 190 -12.04 -30.85 -14.13
C LEU A 190 -12.88 -32.14 -14.10
N LEU A 191 -14.15 -32.01 -13.75
CA LEU A 191 -15.09 -33.13 -13.71
C LEU A 191 -15.73 -33.43 -15.08
N GLU A 192 -15.66 -32.47 -16.00
CA GLU A 192 -16.25 -32.49 -17.34
C GLU A 192 -15.35 -31.71 -18.32
N ASN A 193 -15.66 -31.80 -19.61
CA ASN A 193 -14.94 -31.06 -20.64
C ASN A 193 -15.36 -29.59 -20.59
N LYS A 194 -14.46 -28.69 -20.16
CA LYS A 194 -14.77 -27.26 -20.05
C LYS A 194 -13.53 -26.38 -20.14
N ARG A 195 -13.75 -25.08 -20.30
CA ARG A 195 -12.70 -24.07 -20.19
C ARG A 195 -12.36 -23.84 -18.72
N LEU A 196 -11.08 -23.70 -18.41
CA LEU A 196 -10.62 -23.30 -17.08
C LEU A 196 -10.52 -21.78 -17.06
N SER A 197 -11.30 -21.13 -16.19
CA SER A 197 -11.22 -19.68 -15.95
C SER A 197 -10.58 -19.41 -14.60
N ILE A 198 -9.38 -18.85 -14.61
CA ILE A 198 -8.58 -18.59 -13.42
C ILE A 198 -8.62 -17.10 -13.11
N TYR A 199 -9.00 -16.77 -11.89
CA TYR A 199 -9.13 -15.41 -11.39
C TYR A 199 -8.08 -15.17 -10.33
N GLY A 200 -7.40 -14.04 -10.41
CA GLY A 200 -6.50 -13.62 -9.35
C GLY A 200 -6.28 -12.11 -9.33
N SER A 201 -5.79 -11.62 -8.20
CA SER A 201 -5.28 -10.25 -8.05
C SER A 201 -3.83 -10.30 -7.64
N HIS A 202 -3.05 -9.32 -8.10
CA HIS A 202 -1.61 -9.17 -7.82
C HIS A 202 -0.80 -10.45 -8.06
N ILE A 203 -1.24 -11.28 -9.00
CA ILE A 203 -0.48 -12.43 -9.50
C ILE A 203 0.55 -11.93 -10.51
N GLY A 204 1.76 -12.51 -10.48
CA GLY A 204 2.75 -12.29 -11.53
C GLY A 204 2.36 -13.04 -12.79
N SER A 205 3.32 -13.73 -13.39
CA SER A 205 3.03 -14.66 -14.48
C SER A 205 2.26 -15.88 -13.97
N LEU A 206 1.27 -16.32 -14.74
CA LEU A 206 0.49 -17.52 -14.47
C LEU A 206 0.53 -18.45 -15.67
N TYR A 207 0.74 -19.74 -15.40
CA TYR A 207 0.80 -20.78 -16.43
C TYR A 207 -0.05 -21.98 -16.05
N VAL A 208 -0.60 -22.67 -17.05
CA VAL A 208 -1.39 -23.88 -16.86
C VAL A 208 -0.68 -25.05 -17.54
N PHE A 209 -0.55 -26.17 -16.86
CA PHE A 209 0.15 -27.36 -17.35
C PHE A 209 -0.75 -28.59 -17.35
N LYS A 210 -0.59 -29.41 -18.39
CA LYS A 210 -1.12 -30.78 -18.44
C LYS A 210 -0.35 -31.69 -17.46
N PRO A 211 -0.88 -32.89 -17.14
CA PRO A 211 -0.18 -33.87 -16.30
C PRO A 211 1.21 -34.28 -16.77
N ASN A 212 1.45 -34.23 -18.08
CA ASN A 212 2.75 -34.53 -18.69
C ASN A 212 3.71 -33.33 -18.72
N GLY A 213 3.40 -32.24 -18.03
CA GLY A 213 4.25 -31.04 -17.96
C GLY A 213 4.17 -30.13 -19.18
N LYS A 214 3.36 -30.44 -20.20
CA LYS A 214 3.18 -29.54 -21.36
C LYS A 214 2.31 -28.33 -20.98
N ASN A 215 2.75 -27.14 -21.37
CA ASN A 215 2.02 -25.90 -21.14
C ASN A 215 0.72 -25.88 -21.97
N VAL A 216 -0.34 -25.34 -21.37
CA VAL A 216 -1.64 -25.09 -21.96
C VAL A 216 -1.70 -23.61 -22.27
N ARG A 217 -2.00 -23.26 -23.53
CA ARG A 217 -2.19 -21.87 -23.92
C ARG A 217 -3.31 -21.24 -23.09
N THR A 218 -3.02 -20.09 -22.51
CA THR A 218 -3.95 -19.26 -21.75
C THR A 218 -4.01 -17.88 -22.37
N ASP A 219 -5.22 -17.36 -22.54
CA ASP A 219 -5.45 -15.99 -22.96
C ASP A 219 -5.71 -15.11 -21.74
N HIS A 220 -5.10 -13.92 -21.71
CA HIS A 220 -5.33 -12.91 -20.68
C HIS A 220 -6.52 -12.04 -21.08
N VAL A 221 -7.58 -12.05 -20.28
CA VAL A 221 -8.84 -11.36 -20.55
C VAL A 221 -9.17 -10.45 -19.38
N ILE A 222 -9.60 -9.22 -19.67
CA ILE A 222 -10.11 -8.30 -18.65
C ILE A 222 -11.63 -8.43 -18.59
N ASP A 223 -12.16 -8.77 -17.43
CA ASP A 223 -13.59 -8.88 -17.18
C ASP A 223 -14.06 -7.74 -16.29
N TYR A 224 -14.98 -6.92 -16.79
CA TYR A 224 -15.50 -5.77 -16.06
C TYR A 224 -16.64 -6.22 -15.14
N THR A 225 -16.39 -6.20 -13.84
CA THR A 225 -17.40 -6.50 -12.82
C THR A 225 -17.88 -5.24 -12.11
N GLU A 226 -18.96 -5.31 -11.34
CA GLU A 226 -19.42 -4.21 -10.47
C GLU A 226 -18.34 -3.70 -9.48
N ASN A 227 -17.31 -4.51 -9.23
CA ASN A 227 -16.17 -4.16 -8.37
C ASN A 227 -14.92 -3.79 -9.18
N GLY A 228 -15.09 -3.39 -10.45
CA GLY A 228 -14.00 -3.02 -11.35
C GLY A 228 -13.51 -4.17 -12.25
N PRO A 229 -12.52 -3.86 -13.13
CA PRO A 229 -11.91 -4.83 -14.01
C PRO A 229 -11.17 -5.91 -13.22
N ARG A 230 -11.29 -7.16 -13.65
CA ARG A 230 -10.58 -8.31 -13.09
C ARG A 230 -9.80 -9.01 -14.20
N ALA A 231 -8.51 -9.22 -13.96
CA ALA A 231 -7.69 -10.06 -14.81
C ALA A 231 -8.13 -11.52 -14.69
N ILE A 232 -8.39 -12.16 -15.83
CA ILE A 232 -8.74 -13.57 -15.95
C ILE A 232 -7.77 -14.23 -16.91
N TYR A 233 -7.27 -15.40 -16.53
CA TYR A 233 -6.55 -16.29 -17.44
C TYR A 233 -7.52 -17.40 -17.85
N ARG A 234 -7.83 -17.49 -19.15
CA ARG A 234 -8.74 -18.50 -19.69
C ARG A 234 -8.01 -19.45 -20.63
N THR A 235 -8.33 -20.73 -20.52
CA THR A 235 -7.87 -21.74 -21.49
C THR A 235 -8.91 -21.95 -22.60
N GLY A 236 -8.51 -22.67 -23.65
CA GLY A 236 -9.46 -23.38 -24.51
C GLY A 236 -10.23 -24.47 -23.75
N THR A 237 -11.15 -25.17 -24.43
CA THR A 237 -11.88 -26.29 -23.83
C THR A 237 -10.90 -27.43 -23.53
N LEU A 238 -10.82 -27.82 -22.26
CA LEU A 238 -9.95 -28.88 -21.77
C LEU A 238 -10.77 -30.13 -21.49
N PRO A 239 -10.26 -31.34 -21.82
CA PRO A 239 -10.89 -32.58 -21.40
C PRO A 239 -10.97 -32.73 -19.88
N LYS A 240 -11.94 -33.52 -19.41
CA LYS A 240 -11.99 -34.01 -18.01
C LYS A 240 -10.64 -34.57 -17.59
N GLY A 241 -10.17 -34.19 -16.41
CA GLY A 241 -8.85 -34.58 -15.92
C GLY A 241 -8.29 -33.59 -14.92
N HIS A 242 -7.01 -33.76 -14.58
CA HIS A 242 -6.33 -32.86 -13.66
C HIS A 242 -5.31 -31.98 -14.38
N TYR A 243 -5.16 -30.76 -13.92
CA TYR A 243 -4.26 -29.76 -14.49
C TYR A 243 -3.54 -29.05 -13.37
N TYR A 244 -2.41 -28.43 -13.70
CA TYR A 244 -1.57 -27.75 -12.74
C TYR A 244 -1.48 -26.28 -13.08
N ILE A 245 -1.58 -25.41 -12.08
CA ILE A 245 -1.44 -23.97 -12.22
C ILE A 245 -0.14 -23.59 -11.53
N ARG A 246 0.76 -22.90 -12.24
CA ARG A 246 1.95 -22.29 -11.66
C ARG A 246 1.74 -20.78 -11.60
N ILE A 247 1.94 -20.21 -10.42
CA ILE A 247 2.10 -18.76 -10.25
C ILE A 247 3.57 -18.53 -10.00
N ASP A 248 4.21 -17.73 -10.84
CA ASP A 248 5.64 -17.45 -10.67
C ASP A 248 5.89 -16.71 -9.35
N GLY A 249 6.98 -17.08 -8.68
CA GLY A 249 7.50 -16.35 -7.54
C GLY A 249 7.79 -14.88 -7.90
N CYS A 250 7.81 -13.99 -6.92
CA CYS A 250 8.27 -12.62 -7.17
C CYS A 250 9.80 -12.65 -7.24
N ARG A 251 10.34 -12.86 -8.44
CA ARG A 251 11.78 -12.73 -8.71
C ARG A 251 12.06 -11.26 -9.02
N GLU A 252 13.07 -10.69 -8.39
CA GLU A 252 13.40 -9.26 -8.40
C GLU A 252 13.34 -8.58 -9.78
N MET A 253 12.65 -7.44 -9.84
CA MET A 253 13.19 -6.27 -10.53
C MET A 253 14.01 -5.51 -9.47
N ASN A 254 15.33 -5.69 -9.48
CA ASN A 254 16.22 -4.83 -8.73
C ASN A 254 16.13 -3.42 -9.31
N LEU A 255 15.44 -2.53 -8.61
CA LEU A 255 15.67 -1.10 -8.74
C LEU A 255 16.60 -0.71 -7.60
N ASP A 256 17.89 -0.94 -7.84
CA ASP A 256 18.95 -0.19 -7.18
C ASP A 256 18.68 1.28 -7.43
N SER A 257 18.13 1.96 -6.43
CA SER A 257 18.20 3.40 -6.37
C SER A 257 18.50 3.80 -4.93
N ASP A 258 19.62 4.49 -4.76
CA ASP A 258 20.09 5.14 -3.53
C ASP A 258 19.08 6.14 -2.90
N GLU A 259 17.90 6.29 -3.50
CA GLU A 259 16.78 7.10 -3.03
C GLU A 259 15.61 6.22 -2.53
N GLY A 260 15.84 5.41 -1.50
CA GLY A 260 14.80 4.93 -0.60
C GLY A 260 13.75 3.98 -1.19
N TRP A 261 13.97 2.69 -0.97
CA TRP A 261 12.94 1.66 -0.74
C TRP A 261 11.70 1.72 -1.64
N ARG A 262 11.86 1.44 -2.94
CA ARG A 262 10.83 0.69 -3.68
C ARG A 262 11.12 -0.79 -3.54
N THR A 263 11.05 -1.32 -2.31
CA THR A 263 11.02 -2.78 -2.11
C THR A 263 9.88 -3.33 -2.95
N PRO A 264 10.11 -4.30 -3.86
CA PRO A 264 9.04 -5.05 -4.48
C PRO A 264 8.20 -5.61 -3.34
N LEU A 265 6.98 -5.10 -3.22
CA LEU A 265 6.13 -5.38 -2.08
C LEU A 265 5.96 -6.89 -1.99
N SER A 266 6.31 -7.49 -0.85
CA SER A 266 5.73 -8.75 -0.45
C SER A 266 4.22 -8.65 -0.79
N ARG A 267 3.68 -9.63 -1.51
CA ARG A 267 2.33 -9.55 -2.08
C ARG A 267 1.43 -10.66 -1.57
N VAL A 268 0.19 -10.31 -1.28
CA VAL A 268 -0.90 -11.27 -1.13
C VAL A 268 -1.61 -11.37 -2.47
N ALA A 269 -1.42 -12.48 -3.16
CA ALA A 269 -2.27 -12.86 -4.27
C ALA A 269 -3.44 -13.69 -3.74
N TYR A 270 -4.56 -13.68 -4.47
CA TYR A 270 -5.54 -14.75 -4.35
C TYR A 270 -5.71 -15.41 -5.70
N ILE A 271 -6.10 -16.68 -5.67
CA ILE A 271 -6.44 -17.46 -6.85
C ILE A 271 -7.71 -18.28 -6.60
N TYR A 272 -8.58 -18.34 -7.59
CA TYR A 272 -9.65 -19.33 -7.68
C TYR A 272 -9.94 -19.66 -9.14
N TRP A 273 -10.65 -20.75 -9.37
CA TRP A 273 -11.03 -21.16 -10.73
C TRP A 273 -12.50 -21.53 -10.84
N ARG A 274 -13.02 -21.44 -12.07
CA ARG A 274 -14.35 -21.92 -12.47
C ARG A 274 -14.25 -22.78 -13.71
#